data_AF-A0A9Q0DSX4-F1
#
_entry.id   AF-A0A9Q0DSX4-F1
#
_cell.length_a   1.000
_cell.length_b   1.000
_cell.length_c   1.000
_cell.angle_alpha   90.00
_cell.angle_beta   90.00
_cell.angle_gamma   90.00
#
_symmetry.space_group_name_H-M   'P 1'
#
loop_
_entity.id
_entity.type
_entity.pdbx_description
1 polymer ?
#
loop_
_entity_poly.entity_id
_entity_poly.type
_entity_poly.pdbx_seq_one_letter_code
_entity_poly.pdbx_strand_id
1 'polypeptide(L)'
;NKNIYSNKTIYSNKNIYSNKTIYSNKNIYSNKTIYSNKNIYSNKTIYSNKNIYSNKTIYSNKNIYSIKTICSNKNIYSNKNIYSNKNIYSNKNIHSNKTIYSNKNIYSNKNIYSNKNIYSNKNI
;
A
#
# COMPACT_ATOMS: atom_id res chain seq x y z
N ASN A 1 13.06 7.61 -18.53
CA ASN A 1 14.12 6.88 -17.80
C ASN A 1 14.60 7.60 -16.53
N LYS A 2 13.74 7.80 -15.52
CA LYS A 2 14.17 8.36 -14.22
C LYS A 2 13.50 7.59 -13.07
N ASN A 3 14.13 7.61 -11.89
CA ASN A 3 13.50 7.15 -10.66
C ASN A 3 12.17 7.90 -10.46
N ILE A 4 11.15 7.23 -9.93
CA ILE A 4 9.87 7.87 -9.63
C ILE A 4 9.80 8.15 -8.14
N TYR A 5 9.60 9.42 -7.79
CA TYR A 5 9.31 9.85 -6.43
C TYR A 5 7.85 10.30 -6.39
N SER A 6 7.09 9.77 -5.44
CA SER A 6 5.68 10.13 -5.34
C SER A 6 5.16 10.13 -3.92
N ASN A 7 5.02 11.34 -3.39
CA ASN A 7 4.45 11.62 -2.08
C ASN A 7 3.06 12.24 -2.28
N LYS A 8 2.07 11.73 -1.56
CA LYS A 8 0.71 12.27 -1.62
C LYS A 8 0.02 12.19 -0.27
N THR A 9 -0.53 13.31 0.16
CA THR A 9 -1.39 13.46 1.33
C THR A 9 -2.80 13.81 0.85
N ILE A 10 -3.83 13.20 1.43
CA ILE A 10 -5.23 13.46 1.09
C ILE A 10 -6.03 13.58 2.38
N TYR A 11 -6.82 14.65 2.50
CA TYR A 11 -7.74 14.90 3.61
C TYR A 11 -9.15 15.09 3.07
N SER A 12 -10.15 14.52 3.75
CA SER A 12 -11.56 14.79 3.44
C SER A 12 -12.47 14.50 4.63
N ASN A 13 -13.47 15.35 4.86
CA ASN A 13 -14.56 15.03 5.79
C ASN A 13 -15.58 14.04 5.19
N LYS A 14 -15.45 13.72 3.89
CA LYS A 14 -16.34 12.82 3.15
C LYS A 14 -15.59 11.53 2.75
N ASN A 15 -16.27 10.68 1.98
CA ASN A 15 -15.69 9.46 1.46
C ASN A 15 -14.51 9.77 0.52
N ILE A 16 -13.44 8.98 0.60
CA ILE A 16 -12.30 9.07 -0.31
C ILE A 16 -12.26 7.83 -1.19
N TYR A 17 -12.23 8.05 -2.50
CA TYR A 17 -11.92 7.03 -3.50
C TYR A 17 -10.55 7.35 -4.09
N SER A 18 -9.61 6.43 -4.00
CA SER A 18 -8.25 6.72 -4.46
C SER A 18 -7.54 5.50 -5.04
N ASN A 19 -7.50 5.50 -6.37
CA ASN A 19 -6.80 4.51 -7.18
C ASN A 19 -5.50 5.11 -7.72
N LYS A 20 -4.44 4.32 -7.74
CA LYS A 20 -3.16 4.74 -8.28
C LYS A 20 -2.37 3.57 -8.82
N THR A 21 -1.87 3.72 -10.04
CA THR A 21 -0.95 2.78 -10.69
C THR A 21 0.34 3.50 -11.00
N ILE A 22 1.49 2.84 -10.77
CA ILE A 22 2.82 3.40 -11.06
C ILE A 22 3.65 2.31 -11.75
N TYR A 23 4.26 2.65 -12.89
CA TYR A 23 5.19 1.80 -13.62
C TYR A 23 6.54 2.50 -13.75
N SER A 24 7.65 1.77 -13.56
CA SER A 24 8.99 2.29 -13.83
C SER A 24 10.01 1.19 -14.09
N ASN A 25 10.91 1.39 -15.06
CA ASN A 25 12.09 0.53 -15.23
C ASN A 25 13.20 0.82 -14.19
N LYS A 26 13.00 1.81 -13.32
CA LYS A 26 13.96 2.27 -12.30
C LYS A 26 13.32 2.22 -10.90
N ASN A 27 14.03 2.73 -9.90
CA ASN A 27 13.57 2.68 -8.52
C ASN A 27 12.29 3.53 -8.34
N ILE A 28 11.38 3.04 -7.50
CA ILE A 28 10.17 3.77 -7.10
C ILE A 28 10.23 4.05 -5.61
N TYR A 29 10.05 5.32 -5.24
CA TYR A 29 9.87 5.78 -3.87
C TYR A 29 8.46 6.36 -3.78
N SER A 30 7.59 5.73 -2.98
CA SER A 30 6.22 6.22 -2.88
C SER A 30 5.62 6.14 -1.49
N ASN A 31 5.39 7.32 -0.93
CA ASN A 31 4.71 7.53 0.34
C ASN A 31 3.30 8.06 0.09
N LYS A 32 2.32 7.53 0.82
CA LYS A 32 0.94 8.01 0.72
C LYS A 32 0.28 8.02 2.09
N THR A 33 -0.32 9.14 2.44
CA THR A 33 -1.12 9.29 3.66
C THR A 33 -2.53 9.73 3.29
N ILE A 34 -3.54 9.12 3.90
CA ILE A 34 -4.95 9.41 3.62
C ILE A 34 -5.70 9.52 4.95
N TYR A 35 -6.45 10.60 5.13
CA TYR A 35 -7.33 10.84 6.27
C TYR A 35 -8.76 11.06 5.82
N SER A 36 -9.73 10.39 6.45
CA SER A 36 -11.15 10.63 6.21
C SER A 36 -12.00 10.50 7.47
N ASN A 37 -13.00 11.37 7.65
CA ASN A 37 -14.02 11.17 8.70
C ASN A 37 -15.11 10.14 8.30
N LYS A 38 -15.18 9.74 7.02
CA LYS A 38 -16.09 8.71 6.53
C LYS A 38 -15.30 7.52 5.99
N ASN A 39 -15.70 6.97 4.85
CA ASN A 39 -15.13 5.73 4.32
C ASN A 39 -13.94 6.01 3.39
N ILE A 40 -12.97 5.10 3.38
CA ILE A 40 -11.85 5.13 2.44
C ILE A 40 -11.87 3.88 1.59
N TYR A 41 -11.89 4.07 0.28
CA TYR A 41 -11.65 3.04 -0.73
C TYR A 41 -10.35 3.37 -1.44
N SER A 42 -9.32 2.54 -1.27
CA SER A 42 -8.03 2.80 -1.90
C SER A 42 -7.39 1.56 -2.49
N ASN A 43 -7.25 1.57 -3.81
CA ASN A 43 -6.39 0.64 -4.53
C ASN A 43 -5.04 1.29 -4.87
N LYS A 44 -3.96 0.53 -4.79
CA LYS A 44 -2.64 0.98 -5.24
C LYS A 44 -1.88 -0.19 -5.87
N THR A 45 -1.43 0.01 -7.10
CA THR A 45 -0.61 -0.95 -7.83
C THR A 45 0.71 -0.30 -8.20
N ILE A 46 1.82 -1.02 -8.00
CA ILE A 46 3.17 -0.53 -8.29
C ILE A 46 3.98 -1.63 -8.95
N TYR A 47 4.58 -1.32 -10.09
CA TYR A 47 5.47 -2.22 -10.84
C TYR A 47 6.83 -1.57 -11.07
N SER A 48 7.90 -2.31 -10.81
CA SER A 48 9.26 -1.86 -11.12
C SER A 48 10.23 -2.97 -11.53
N ASN A 49 11.11 -2.70 -12.49
CA ASN A 49 12.22 -3.62 -12.79
C ASN A 49 13.40 -3.50 -11.79
N LYS A 50 13.39 -2.48 -10.92
CA LYS A 50 14.38 -2.29 -9.85
C LYS A 50 13.68 -2.24 -8.50
N ASN A 51 14.18 -1.44 -7.55
CA ASN A 51 13.72 -1.49 -6.17
C ASN A 51 12.45 -0.66 -5.97
N ILE A 52 11.58 -1.12 -5.07
CA ILE A 52 10.40 -0.38 -4.63
C ILE A 52 10.51 -0.09 -3.14
N TYR A 53 10.40 1.18 -2.77
CA TYR A 53 10.22 1.66 -1.41
C TYR A 53 8.82 2.26 -1.32
N SER A 54 7.92 1.65 -0.55
CA SER A 54 6.56 2.17 -0.45
C SER A 54 5.94 2.07 0.94
N ASN A 55 5.70 3.26 1.50
CA ASN A 55 4.95 3.43 2.73
C ASN A 55 3.53 3.93 2.43
N LYS A 56 2.55 3.39 3.17
CA LYS A 56 1.15 3.82 3.08
C LYS A 56 0.58 3.90 4.49
N THR A 57 -0.01 5.03 4.84
CA THR A 57 -0.73 5.23 6.10
C THR A 57 -2.15 5.68 5.80
N ILE A 58 -3.14 5.10 6.48
CA ILE A 58 -4.56 5.40 6.25
C ILE A 58 -5.26 5.52 7.59
N TYR A 59 -6.01 6.60 7.79
CA TYR A 59 -6.85 6.83 8.97
C TYR A 59 -8.30 7.09 8.55
N SER A 60 -9.25 6.44 9.23
CA SER A 60 -10.68 6.64 9.00
C SER A 60 -11.50 6.53 10.29
N ASN A 61 -12.50 7.40 10.48
CA ASN A 61 -13.46 7.21 11.57
C ASN A 61 -14.57 6.20 11.24
N LYS A 62 -14.69 5.76 9.97
CA LYS A 62 -15.62 4.72 9.54
C LYS A 62 -14.86 3.58 8.88
N ASN A 63 -15.25 3.13 7.69
CA ASN A 63 -14.74 1.90 7.11
C ASN A 63 -13.55 2.15 6.17
N ILE A 64 -12.62 1.21 6.13
CA ILE A 64 -11.50 1.23 5.19
C ILE A 64 -11.53 -0.04 4.33
N TYR A 65 -11.48 0.16 3.02
CA TYR A 65 -11.24 -0.86 2.00
C TYR A 65 -9.94 -0.53 1.28
N SER A 66 -8.91 -1.36 1.46
CA SER A 66 -7.55 -1.02 1.03
C SER A 66 -6.85 -2.20 0.39
N ILE A 67 -6.71 -2.15 -0.93
CA ILE A 67 -5.96 -3.11 -1.72
C ILE A 67 -4.61 -2.51 -2.09
N LYS A 68 -3.56 -3.32 -2.01
CA LYS A 68 -2.21 -2.94 -2.45
C LYS A 68 -1.55 -4.11 -3.17
N THR A 69 -1.10 -3.89 -4.40
CA THR A 69 -0.30 -4.85 -5.16
C THR A 69 1.04 -4.20 -5.50
N ILE A 70 2.14 -4.91 -5.25
CA ILE A 70 3.49 -4.45 -5.55
C ILE A 70 4.24 -5.59 -6.21
N CYS A 71 4.82 -5.35 -7.39
CA CYS A 71 5.66 -6.32 -8.07
C CYS A 71 7.00 -5.69 -8.46
N SER A 72 8.09 -6.42 -8.24
CA SER A 72 9.44 -5.96 -8.56
C SER A 72 10.35 -7.11 -9.01
N ASN A 73 11.26 -6.85 -9.96
CA ASN A 73 12.30 -7.83 -10.30
C ASN A 73 13.49 -7.79 -9.33
N LYS A 74 13.56 -6.79 -8.43
CA LYS A 74 14.61 -6.66 -7.40
C LYS A 74 13.97 -6.57 -6.02
N ASN A 75 14.38 -5.61 -5.19
CA ASN A 75 14.03 -5.59 -3.77
C ASN A 75 12.76 -4.77 -3.53
N ILE A 76 11.93 -5.22 -2.61
CA ILE A 76 10.75 -4.49 -2.14
C ILE A 76 10.88 -4.20 -0.65
N TYR A 77 10.74 -2.93 -0.29
CA TYR A 77 10.56 -2.45 1.07
C TYR A 77 9.19 -1.81 1.17
N SER A 78 8.27 -2.40 1.92
CA SER A 78 6.92 -1.85 2.02
C SER A 78 6.27 -1.91 3.40
N ASN A 79 5.99 -0.75 3.95
CA ASN A 79 5.20 -0.61 5.16
C ASN A 79 3.77 -0.15 4.84
N LYS A 80 2.80 -0.67 5.61
CA LYS A 80 1.39 -0.28 5.50
C LYS A 80 0.79 -0.20 6.91
N ASN A 81 0.34 0.98 7.31
CA ASN A 81 -0.36 1.19 8.57
C ASN A 81 -1.80 1.63 8.27
N ILE A 82 -2.78 1.04 8.96
CA ILE A 82 -4.20 1.34 8.77
C ILE A 82 -4.88 1.43 10.13
N TYR A 83 -5.62 2.51 10.35
CA TYR A 83 -6.35 2.78 11.58
C TYR A 83 -7.80 3.13 11.26
N SER A 84 -8.74 2.49 11.97
CA SER A 84 -10.17 2.72 11.80
C SER A 84 -10.95 2.62 13.11
N ASN A 85 -11.98 3.45 13.30
CA ASN A 85 -12.92 3.25 14.43
C ASN A 85 -14.04 2.24 14.12
N LYS A 86 -14.16 1.77 12.87
CA LYS A 86 -15.13 0.75 12.45
C LYS A 86 -14.43 -0.39 11.72
N ASN A 87 -14.81 -0.74 10.50
CA ASN A 87 -14.37 -1.98 9.87
C ASN A 87 -13.19 -1.74 8.92
N ILE A 88 -12.25 -2.68 8.91
CA ILE A 88 -11.14 -2.69 7.95
C ILE A 88 -11.18 -3.95 7.10
N TYR A 89 -11.14 -3.75 5.78
CA TYR A 89 -10.89 -4.76 4.77
C TYR A 89 -9.61 -4.42 4.03
N SER A 90 -8.58 -5.25 4.16
CA SER A 90 -7.24 -4.90 3.69
C SER A 90 -6.50 -6.07 3.07
N ASN A 91 -6.30 -6.01 1.76
CA ASN A 91 -5.47 -6.97 1.04
C ASN A 91 -4.13 -6.36 0.65
N LYS A 92 -3.07 -7.17 0.71
CA LYS A 92 -1.71 -6.78 0.31
C LYS A 92 -1.04 -7.96 -0.40
N ASN A 93 -0.72 -7.79 -1.67
CA ASN A 93 0.01 -8.78 -2.46
C ASN A 93 1.37 -8.19 -2.86
N ILE A 94 2.45 -8.93 -2.59
CA ILE A 94 3.80 -8.51 -2.95
C ILE A 94 4.53 -9.64 -3.66
N HIS A 95 5.10 -9.34 -4.83
CA HIS A 95 5.90 -10.28 -5.62
C HIS A 95 7.28 -9.69 -5.90
N SER A 96 8.33 -10.46 -5.65
CA SER A 96 9.71 -10.08 -5.92
C SER A 96 10.50 -11.27 -6.47
N ASN A 97 11.50 -11.01 -7.30
CA ASN A 97 12.48 -12.02 -7.71
C ASN A 97 13.76 -12.01 -6.84
N LYS A 98 13.79 -11.23 -5.75
CA LYS A 98 15.00 -11.11 -4.92
C LYS A 98 14.74 -11.06 -3.43
N THR A 99 14.35 -9.90 -2.89
CA THR A 99 14.09 -9.75 -1.45
C THR A 99 12.84 -8.92 -1.18
N ILE A 100 12.11 -9.31 -0.14
CA ILE A 100 10.95 -8.58 0.35
C ILE A 100 11.10 -8.30 1.84
N TYR A 101 11.08 -7.02 2.20
CA TYR A 101 10.84 -6.54 3.55
C TYR A 101 9.47 -5.86 3.58
N SER A 102 8.55 -6.39 4.37
CA SER A 102 7.20 -5.86 4.36
C SER A 102 6.48 -5.99 5.70
N ASN A 103 6.19 -4.83 6.30
CA ASN A 103 5.37 -4.73 7.50
C ASN A 103 3.94 -4.27 7.15
N LYS A 104 2.99 -4.70 7.98
CA LYS A 104 1.57 -4.37 7.86
C LYS A 104 0.95 -4.34 9.25
N ASN A 105 0.60 -3.15 9.73
CA ASN A 105 -0.06 -2.95 11.02
C ASN A 105 -1.48 -2.45 10.77
N ILE A 106 -2.46 -3.05 11.45
CA ILE A 106 -3.87 -2.72 11.30
C ILE A 106 -4.51 -2.64 12.68
N TYR A 107 -5.21 -1.54 12.93
CA TYR A 107 -5.93 -1.31 14.17
C TYR A 107 -7.37 -0.89 13.87
N SER A 108 -8.31 -1.55 14.53
CA SER A 108 -9.74 -1.29 14.41
C SER A 108 -10.42 -1.48 15.76
N ASN A 109 -11.42 -0.64 16.05
CA ASN A 109 -12.26 -0.78 17.24
C ASN A 109 -13.46 -1.74 17.01
N LYS A 110 -13.62 -2.29 15.81
CA LYS A 110 -14.70 -3.25 15.48
C LYS A 110 -14.13 -4.50 14.81
N ASN A 111 -14.14 -4.56 13.48
CA ASN A 111 -13.79 -5.76 12.72
C ASN A 111 -12.59 -5.54 11.80
N ILE A 112 -11.68 -6.52 11.74
CA ILE A 112 -10.55 -6.58 10.80
C ILE A 112 -10.67 -7.83 9.94
N TYR A 113 -10.68 -7.62 8.63
CA TYR A 113 -10.49 -8.65 7.60
C TYR A 113 -9.25 -8.30 6.79
N SER A 114 -8.21 -9.13 6.86
CA SER A 114 -6.91 -8.78 6.31
C SER A 114 -6.14 -9.97 5.77
N ASN A 115 -5.86 -9.94 4.47
CA ASN A 115 -4.97 -10.91 3.83
C ASN A 115 -3.65 -10.26 3.42
N LYS A 116 -2.57 -11.03 3.47
CA LYS A 116 -1.22 -10.60 3.08
C LYS A 116 -0.51 -11.78 2.42
N ASN A 117 -0.30 -11.68 1.11
CA ASN A 117 0.42 -12.68 0.34
C ASN A 117 1.76 -12.10 -0.11
N ILE A 118 2.85 -12.85 0.13
CA ILE A 118 4.22 -12.47 -0.21
C ILE A 118 4.86 -13.63 -0.96
N TYR A 119 5.34 -13.36 -2.17
CA TYR A 119 6.05 -14.33 -3.00
C TYR A 119 7.43 -13.77 -3.36
N SER A 120 8.47 -14.52 -3.05
CA SER A 120 9.84 -14.17 -3.41
C SER A 120 10.49 -15.34 -4.11
N ASN A 121 10.69 -15.24 -5.42
CA ASN A 121 11.42 -16.26 -6.18
C ASN A 121 12.89 -15.86 -6.22
N LYS A 122 13.67 -16.43 -5.31
CA LYS A 122 15.13 -16.29 -5.35
C LYS A 122 15.64 -17.32 -6.37
N ASN A 123 15.84 -16.90 -7.62
CA ASN A 123 16.66 -17.70 -8.53
C ASN A 123 18.08 -17.67 -7.94
N ILE A 124 18.49 -18.80 -7.35
CA ILE A 124 19.87 -19.06 -6.96
C ILE A 124 20.65 -19.36 -8.24
#